data_AF-A0A6M3LTN0-F1
#
_entry.id   AF-A0A6M3LTN0-F1
#
_cell.length_a   1.000
_cell.length_b   1.000
_cell.length_c   1.000
_cell.angle_alpha   90.00
_cell.angle_beta   90.00
_cell.angle_gamma   90.00
#
_symmetry.space_group_name_H-M   'P 1'
#
loop_
_entity.id
_entity.type
_entity.pdbx_description
1 polymer ?
#
loop_
_entity_poly.entity_id
_entity_poly.type
_entity_poly.pdbx_seq_one_letter_code
_entity_poly.pdbx_strand_id
1 'polypeptide(L)'
;MEKGNLIFETKPDRGFVFKAWNTDSKGDALIEVERDGKIIRSFVFPAYKVWNICAHANDIIESELDNDINGYRMAGSDGLGGNVFGSKEE
;
A
#
# COMPACT_ATOMS: atom_id res chain seq x y z
N MET A 1 -3.78 -11.66 -10.48
CA MET A 1 -2.38 -11.86 -10.06
C MET A 1 -2.37 -12.89 -8.93
N GLU A 2 -1.47 -13.88 -8.96
CA GLU A 2 -1.30 -14.78 -7.82
C GLU A 2 -0.38 -14.13 -6.77
N LYS A 3 -0.68 -14.41 -5.51
CA LYS A 3 -0.01 -13.85 -4.34
C LYS A 3 1.19 -14.73 -3.99
N GLY A 4 2.39 -14.19 -4.14
CA GLY A 4 3.64 -14.87 -3.83
C GLY A 4 4.06 -14.71 -2.36
N ASN A 5 5.38 -14.62 -2.13
CA ASN A 5 5.94 -14.49 -0.79
C ASN A 5 5.63 -13.13 -0.15
N LEU A 6 5.35 -13.13 1.16
CA LEU A 6 5.25 -11.93 1.99
C LEU A 6 6.58 -11.17 1.98
N ILE A 7 6.53 -9.89 1.63
CA ILE A 7 7.68 -8.96 1.66
C ILE A 7 7.77 -8.32 3.04
N PHE A 8 6.66 -7.77 3.52
CA PHE A 8 6.55 -7.25 4.88
C PHE A 8 5.13 -7.33 5.40
N GLU A 9 5.02 -7.30 6.72
CA GLU A 9 3.81 -7.05 7.48
C GLU A 9 4.14 -6.05 8.60
N THR A 10 3.32 -5.00 8.75
CA THR A 10 3.50 -4.05 9.86
C THR A 10 2.90 -4.60 11.15
N LYS A 11 3.37 -4.12 12.30
CA LYS A 11 2.62 -4.32 13.55
C LYS A 11 1.27 -3.60 13.46
N PRO A 12 0.23 -4.10 14.12
CA PRO A 12 -1.05 -3.40 14.21
C PRO A 12 -0.89 -2.00 14.79
N ASP A 13 -1.50 -1.00 14.16
CA ASP A 13 -1.61 0.37 14.64
C ASP A 13 -3.02 0.89 14.39
N ARG A 14 -3.75 1.31 15.44
CA ARG A 14 -5.15 1.77 15.38
C ARG A 14 -6.10 0.82 14.61
N GLY A 15 -5.81 -0.49 14.69
CA GLY A 15 -6.55 -1.54 14.00
C GLY A 15 -6.07 -1.83 12.58
N PHE A 16 -5.11 -1.06 12.05
CA PHE A 16 -4.56 -1.22 10.70
C PHE A 16 -3.33 -2.12 10.66
N VAL A 17 -3.26 -2.96 9.63
CA VAL A 17 -2.09 -3.77 9.28
C VAL A 17 -1.84 -3.64 7.78
N PHE A 18 -0.61 -3.32 7.39
CA PHE A 18 -0.19 -3.24 5.99
C PHE A 18 0.62 -4.48 5.63
N LYS A 19 0.29 -5.11 4.51
CA LYS A 19 0.99 -6.27 3.98
C LYS A 19 1.40 -6.01 2.54
N ALA A 20 2.62 -6.36 2.19
CA ALA A 20 3.09 -6.34 0.81
C ALA A 20 3.52 -7.74 0.39
N TRP A 21 3.11 -8.16 -0.80
CA TRP A 21 3.36 -9.49 -1.32
C TRP A 21 4.01 -9.39 -2.70
N ASN A 22 4.96 -10.28 -2.97
CA ASN A 22 5.46 -10.47 -4.32
C ASN A 22 4.32 -10.94 -5.24
N THR A 23 4.40 -10.58 -6.52
CA THR A 23 3.53 -11.10 -7.57
C THR A 23 4.38 -11.77 -8.64
N ASP A 24 3.75 -12.56 -9.52
CA ASP A 24 4.46 -13.14 -10.67
C ASP A 24 4.86 -12.10 -11.73
N SER A 25 4.32 -10.89 -11.65
CA SER A 25 4.69 -9.76 -12.51
C SER A 25 6.03 -9.16 -12.06
N LYS A 26 7.01 -9.14 -12.96
CA LYS A 26 8.30 -8.50 -12.70
C LYS A 26 8.10 -7.00 -12.47
N GLY A 27 8.24 -6.56 -11.23
CA GLY A 27 8.25 -5.15 -10.84
C GLY A 27 6.99 -4.66 -10.11
N ASP A 28 6.00 -5.53 -9.91
CA ASP A 28 4.78 -5.22 -9.17
C ASP A 28 4.70 -6.02 -7.86
N ALA A 29 4.12 -5.42 -6.84
CA ALA A 29 3.77 -6.04 -5.57
C ALA A 29 2.28 -5.80 -5.28
N LEU A 30 1.64 -6.74 -4.60
CA LEU A 30 0.28 -6.59 -4.09
C LEU A 30 0.34 -5.99 -2.69
N ILE A 31 -0.33 -4.88 -2.48
CA ILE A 31 -0.51 -4.25 -1.16
C ILE A 31 -1.90 -4.56 -0.66
N GLU A 32 -1.99 -5.12 0.54
CA GLU A 32 -3.24 -5.30 1.28
C GLU A 32 -3.22 -4.41 2.52
N VAL A 33 -4.31 -3.69 2.71
CA VAL A 33 -4.58 -2.91 3.92
C VAL A 33 -5.71 -3.60 4.65
N GLU A 34 -5.41 -4.07 5.85
CA GLU A 34 -6.36 -4.72 6.73
C GLU A 34 -6.74 -3.75 7.85
N ARG A 35 -8.03 -3.73 8.21
CA ARG A 35 -8.54 -3.07 9.41
C ARG A 35 -9.40 -4.05 10.20
N ASP A 36 -9.05 -4.25 11.47
CA ASP A 36 -9.78 -5.14 12.39
C ASP A 36 -10.01 -6.55 11.81
N GLY A 37 -8.98 -7.14 11.18
CA GLY A 37 -9.05 -8.48 10.59
C GLY A 37 -9.70 -8.56 9.20
N LYS A 38 -10.12 -7.43 8.61
CA LYS A 38 -10.76 -7.37 7.29
C LYS A 38 -9.92 -6.57 6.31
N ILE A 39 -9.67 -7.13 5.14
CA ILE A 39 -9.04 -6.38 4.03
C ILE A 39 -10.01 -5.29 3.59
N ILE A 40 -9.62 -4.02 3.77
CA ILE A 40 -10.37 -2.84 3.35
C ILE A 40 -9.88 -2.30 2.01
N ARG A 41 -8.62 -2.60 1.64
CA ARG A 41 -8.04 -2.20 0.36
C ARG A 41 -7.05 -3.25 -0.14
N SER A 42 -7.05 -3.46 -1.44
CA SER A 42 -6.06 -4.30 -2.12
C SER A 42 -5.72 -3.64 -3.46
N PHE A 43 -4.43 -3.39 -3.71
CA PHE A 43 -3.98 -2.69 -4.93
C PHE A 43 -2.56 -3.10 -5.33
N VAL A 44 -2.26 -2.92 -6.61
CA VAL A 44 -0.92 -3.14 -7.15
C VAL A 44 -0.07 -1.90 -6.94
N PHE A 45 1.18 -2.10 -6.51
CA PHE A 45 2.15 -1.04 -6.27
C PHE A 45 3.53 -1.47 -6.79
N PRO A 46 4.39 -0.55 -7.26
CA PRO A 46 5.70 -0.95 -7.75
C PRO A 46 6.53 -1.61 -6.66
N ALA A 47 7.05 -2.81 -6.94
CA ALA A 47 7.79 -3.63 -5.99
C ALA A 47 9.01 -2.90 -5.40
N TYR A 48 9.66 -2.04 -6.20
CA TYR A 48 10.82 -1.25 -5.75
C TYR A 48 10.46 -0.08 -4.81
N LYS A 49 9.17 0.26 -4.66
CA LYS A 49 8.66 1.35 -3.79
C LYS A 49 7.85 0.85 -2.59
N VAL A 50 7.68 -0.45 -2.38
CA VAL A 50 6.80 -0.98 -1.31
C VAL A 50 7.14 -0.44 0.08
N TRP A 51 8.41 -0.12 0.35
CA TRP A 51 8.84 0.47 1.62
C TRP A 51 8.27 1.87 1.89
N ASN A 52 7.80 2.58 0.86
CA ASN A 52 7.10 3.85 1.04
C ASN A 52 5.77 3.66 1.78
N ILE A 53 5.11 2.50 1.62
CA ILE A 53 3.89 2.19 2.37
C ILE A 53 4.19 2.16 3.87
N CYS A 54 5.31 1.54 4.27
CA CYS A 54 5.75 1.55 5.67
C CYS A 54 6.16 2.96 6.14
N ALA A 55 6.89 3.70 5.31
CA ALA A 55 7.37 5.04 5.66
C ALA A 55 6.22 6.04 5.87
N HIS A 56 5.14 5.90 5.11
CA HIS A 56 3.94 6.73 5.18
C HIS A 56 2.78 6.05 5.89
N ALA A 57 3.03 4.98 6.66
CA ALA A 57 1.96 4.22 7.31
C ALA A 57 1.07 5.11 8.20
N ASN A 58 1.68 6.04 8.95
CA ASN A 58 0.92 7.00 9.77
C ASN A 58 0.01 7.89 8.91
N ASP A 59 0.54 8.45 7.83
CA ASP A 59 -0.24 9.32 6.94
C ASP A 59 -1.39 8.57 6.26
N ILE A 60 -1.16 7.30 5.89
CA ILE A 60 -2.19 6.42 5.33
C ILE A 60 -3.28 6.15 6.36
N ILE A 61 -2.92 5.85 7.61
CA ILE A 61 -3.89 5.60 8.68
C ILE A 61 -4.75 6.85 8.92
N GLU A 62 -4.15 8.03 9.09
CA GLU A 62 -4.90 9.29 9.27
C GLU A 62 -5.87 9.52 8.11
N SER A 63 -5.41 9.31 6.87
CA SER A 63 -6.27 9.48 5.69
C SER A 63 -7.44 8.49 5.66
N GLU A 64 -7.21 7.21 5.97
CA GLU A 64 -8.28 6.21 6.04
C GLU A 64 -9.29 6.50 7.16
N LEU A 65 -8.84 7.08 8.28
CA LEU A 65 -9.74 7.54 9.34
C LEU A 65 -10.61 8.73 8.89
N ASP A 66 -10.07 9.60 8.04
CA ASP A 66 -10.75 10.75 7.47
C ASP A 66 -11.54 10.44 6.18
N ASN A 67 -11.59 9.18 5.74
CA ASN A 67 -12.17 8.73 4.46
C ASN A 67 -11.52 9.39 3.22
N ASP A 68 -10.21 9.57 3.26
CA ASP A 68 -9.36 10.15 2.23
C ASP A 68 -8.27 9.15 1.77
N ILE A 69 -7.72 9.37 0.59
CA ILE A 69 -6.63 8.57 -0.01
C ILE A 69 -5.28 9.31 -0.06
N ASN A 70 -5.19 10.52 0.49
CA ASN A 70 -3.99 11.34 0.41
C ASN A 70 -2.73 10.67 0.96
N GLY A 71 -2.82 9.89 2.03
CA GLY A 71 -1.70 9.10 2.56
C GLY A 71 -1.12 8.12 1.53
N TYR A 72 -1.98 7.45 0.75
CA TYR A 72 -1.52 6.58 -0.33
C TYR A 72 -0.88 7.35 -1.47
N ARG A 73 -1.42 8.53 -1.81
CA ARG A 73 -0.82 9.42 -2.81
C ARG A 73 0.55 9.90 -2.35
N MET A 74 0.74 10.22 -1.07
CA MET A 74 2.06 10.56 -0.54
C MET A 74 3.03 9.39 -0.68
N ALA A 75 2.61 8.18 -0.30
CA ALA A 75 3.43 6.97 -0.49
C ALA A 75 3.77 6.70 -1.97
N GLY A 76 2.82 6.98 -2.87
CA GLY A 76 2.95 6.81 -4.32
C GLY A 76 3.71 7.92 -5.05
N SER A 77 4.04 9.04 -4.38
CA SER A 77 4.71 10.16 -5.04
C SER A 77 6.09 9.78 -5.59
N ASP A 78 6.49 10.38 -6.70
CA ASP A 78 7.87 10.35 -7.20
C ASP A 78 8.66 11.64 -6.90
N GLY A 79 8.02 12.63 -6.26
CA GLY A 79 8.62 13.94 -5.96
C GLY A 79 8.77 14.89 -7.15
N LEU A 80 8.37 14.47 -8.36
CA LEU A 80 8.45 15.24 -9.61
C LEU A 80 7.06 15.57 -10.19
N GLY A 81 5.99 15.31 -9.42
CA GLY A 81 4.61 15.54 -9.82
C GLY A 81 3.89 14.29 -10.34
N GLY A 82 4.56 13.13 -10.40
CA GLY A 82 3.95 11.84 -10.73
C GLY A 82 3.51 11.06 -9.50
N ASN A 83 2.63 10.07 -9.71
CA ASN A 83 2.14 9.20 -8.66
C ASN A 83 1.95 7.76 -9.15
N VAL A 84 2.50 6.79 -8.42
CA VAL A 84 2.37 5.36 -8.73
C VAL A 84 1.16 4.70 -8.07
N PHE A 85 0.50 5.41 -7.14
CA PHE A 85 -0.77 4.99 -6.56
C PHE A 85 -1.92 5.49 -7.44
N GLY A 86 -2.80 4.57 -7.87
CA GLY A 86 -3.97 4.89 -8.70
C GLY A 86 -3.66 5.12 -10.19
N SER A 87 -2.42 4.94 -10.64
CA SER A 87 -2.03 5.07 -12.06
C SER A 87 -2.14 3.78 -12.88
N LYS A 88 -2.52 2.66 -12.24
CA LYS A 88 -3.00 1.44 -12.89
C LYS A 88 -4.47 1.26 -12.54
N GLU A 89 -5.34 1.97 -13.24
CA GLU A 89 -6.74 1.57 -13.39
C GLU A 89 -6.77 0.49 -14.49
N GLU A 90 -7.15 -0.74 -14.16
CA GLU A 90 -7.73 -1.69 -15.11
C GLU A 90 -9.26 -1.53 -15.10
#